data_AF-A0A967KZ95-F1
#
_entry.id   AF-A0A967KZ95-F1
#
_cell.length_a   1.000
_cell.length_b   1.000
_cell.length_c   1.000
_cell.angle_alpha   90.00
_cell.angle_beta   90.00
_cell.angle_gamma   90.00
#
_symmetry.space_group_name_H-M   'P 1'
#
loop_
_entity.id
_entity.type
_entity.pdbx_description
1 polymer ?
#
loop_
_entity_poly.entity_id
_entity_poly.type
_entity_poly.pdbx_seq_one_letter_code
_entity_poly.pdbx_strand_id
1 'polypeptide(L)' 'GPSTGLPTKIEQSDLLHALYGAPGDAPKIVIAPSTIEECFHFMITARKLAEEFRMPVIVLSDANLA' A
#
# COMPACT_ATOMS: atom_id res chain seq x y z
N GLY A 1 -6.39 -11.70 5.17
CA GLY A 1 -5.60 -12.85 5.59
C GLY A 1 -5.38 -13.67 4.34
N PRO A 2 -4.77 -14.86 4.40
CA PRO A 2 -4.59 -15.64 3.19
C PRO A 2 -5.94 -16.08 2.59
N SER A 3 -6.03 -16.08 1.25
CA SER A 3 -7.24 -16.44 0.49
C SER A 3 -8.45 -15.58 0.87
N THR A 4 -9.60 -16.18 1.21
CA THR A 4 -10.80 -15.44 1.62
C THR A 4 -10.60 -14.65 2.91
N GLY A 5 -9.67 -15.09 3.77
CA GLY A 5 -9.35 -14.41 5.02
C GLY A 5 -10.58 -14.13 5.90
N LEU A 6 -10.63 -12.92 6.44
CA LEU A 6 -11.73 -12.38 7.24
C LEU A 6 -12.05 -10.97 6.71
N PRO A 7 -12.92 -10.83 5.69
CA PRO A 7 -13.08 -9.58 4.93
C PRO A 7 -13.47 -8.32 5.74
N THR A 8 -13.98 -8.51 6.97
CA THR A 8 -14.43 -7.43 7.86
C THR A 8 -13.50 -7.19 9.04
N LYS A 9 -12.39 -7.93 9.15
CA LYS A 9 -11.41 -7.74 10.22
C LYS A 9 -10.26 -6.89 9.74
N ILE A 10 -9.74 -6.10 10.66
CA ILE A 10 -8.55 -5.27 10.47
C ILE A 10 -7.33 -6.19 10.40
N GLU A 11 -6.45 -5.94 9.45
CA GLU A 11 -5.18 -6.62 9.30
C GLU A 11 -4.17 -5.77 8.51
N GLN A 12 -2.88 -6.08 8.70
CA GLN A 12 -1.76 -5.41 8.04
C GLN A 12 -0.74 -6.43 7.53
N SER A 13 -1.20 -7.63 7.14
CA SER A 13 -0.34 -8.76 6.78
C SER A 13 0.32 -8.64 5.40
N ASP A 14 -0.12 -7.70 4.57
CA ASP A 14 0.18 -7.71 3.13
C ASP A 14 1.49 -6.98 2.79
N LEU A 15 2.20 -6.43 3.78
CA LEU A 15 3.46 -5.69 3.59
C LEU A 15 4.52 -6.50 2.83
N LEU A 16 4.79 -7.74 3.27
CA LEU A 16 5.81 -8.57 2.64
C LEU A 16 5.42 -8.98 1.22
N HIS A 17 4.12 -9.17 0.98
CA HIS A 17 3.63 -9.47 -0.36
C HIS A 17 3.76 -8.24 -1.28
N ALA A 18 3.46 -7.03 -0.77
CA ALA A 18 3.64 -5.79 -1.50
C ALA A 18 5.11 -5.54 -1.87
N LEU A 19 6.06 -5.91 -1.03
CA LEU A 19 7.51 -5.76 -1.29
C LEU A 19 8.06 -6.83 -2.24
N TYR A 20 7.68 -8.09 -2.05
CA TYR A 20 8.37 -9.24 -2.66
C TYR A 20 7.47 -10.13 -3.55
N GLY A 21 6.20 -9.81 -3.73
CA GLY A 21 5.24 -10.64 -4.47
C GLY A 21 5.41 -10.64 -5.99
N ALA A 22 6.18 -9.71 -6.54
CA ALA A 22 6.44 -9.62 -7.98
C ALA A 22 7.69 -10.43 -8.37
N PRO A 23 7.67 -11.18 -9.49
CA PRO A 23 8.84 -11.93 -9.95
C PRO A 23 9.93 -11.00 -10.50
N GLY A 24 11.18 -11.36 -10.27
CA GLY A 24 12.35 -10.61 -10.73
C GLY A 24 12.54 -9.26 -10.03
N ASP A 25 13.41 -8.42 -10.60
CA ASP A 25 13.67 -7.08 -10.09
C ASP A 25 12.53 -6.13 -10.50
N ALA A 26 11.53 -6.03 -9.62
CA ALA A 26 10.36 -5.18 -9.81
C ALA A 26 10.41 -3.98 -8.84
N PRO A 27 11.08 -2.87 -9.21
CA PRO A 27 11.17 -1.68 -8.37
C PRO A 27 9.78 -1.07 -8.17
N LYS A 28 9.50 -0.69 -6.92
CA LYS A 28 8.22 -0.13 -6.49
C LYS A 28 8.41 0.63 -5.19
N ILE A 29 7.56 1.61 -4.97
CA ILE A 29 7.49 2.36 -3.72
C ILE A 29 6.28 1.85 -2.95
N VAL A 30 6.43 1.61 -1.65
CA VAL A 30 5.34 1.21 -0.77
C VAL A 30 5.19 2.28 0.32
N ILE A 31 3.99 2.83 0.48
CA ILE A 31 3.65 3.77 1.55
C ILE A 31 2.46 3.24 2.34
N ALA A 32 2.41 3.49 3.64
CA ALA A 32 1.33 3.05 4.52
C ALA A 32 0.88 4.23 5.39
N PRO A 33 -0.32 4.80 5.19
CA PRO A 33 -0.86 5.79 6.10
C PRO A 33 -1.21 5.15 7.46
N SER A 34 -1.11 5.93 8.52
CA SER A 34 -1.44 5.57 9.91
C SER A 34 -2.60 6.39 10.48
N THR A 35 -3.03 7.44 9.77
CA THR A 35 -4.16 8.30 10.15
C THR A 35 -5.04 8.65 8.96
N ILE A 36 -6.28 9.10 9.23
CA ILE A 36 -7.23 9.54 8.18
C ILE A 36 -6.68 10.73 7.39
N GLU A 37 -6.00 11.66 8.07
CA GLU A 37 -5.35 12.81 7.43
C GLU A 37 -4.22 12.36 6.49
N GLU A 38 -3.41 11.40 6.93
CA GLU A 38 -2.38 10.79 6.09
C GLU A 38 -2.98 10.08 4.87
N CYS A 39 -4.12 9.41 4.98
CA CYS A 39 -4.78 8.82 3.81
C CYS A 39 -5.03 9.86 2.70
N PHE A 40 -5.46 11.07 3.05
CA PHE A 40 -5.67 12.14 2.08
C PHE A 40 -4.34 12.64 1.49
N HIS A 41 -3.38 13.01 2.34
CA HIS A 41 -2.12 13.59 1.88
C HIS A 41 -1.21 12.59 1.17
N PHE A 42 -1.20 11.34 1.60
CA PHE A 42 -0.36 10.29 1.02
C PHE A 42 -0.82 9.89 -0.36
N MET A 43 -2.12 10.02 -0.69
CA MET A 43 -2.58 9.80 -2.06
C MET A 43 -2.03 10.86 -3.03
N ILE A 44 -1.94 12.12 -2.59
CA ILE A 44 -1.32 13.20 -3.38
C ILE A 44 0.17 12.93 -3.54
N THR A 45 0.85 12.54 -2.46
CA THR A 45 2.28 12.21 -2.47
C THR A 45 2.56 10.98 -3.35
N ALA A 46 1.75 9.92 -3.25
CA ALA A 46 1.88 8.70 -4.04
C ALA A 46 1.83 9.01 -5.54
N ARG A 47 0.87 9.85 -5.95
CA ARG A 47 0.76 10.28 -7.34
C ARG A 47 2.03 11.00 -7.81
N LYS A 48 2.53 11.97 -7.03
CA LYS A 48 3.76 12.69 -7.36
C LYS A 48 4.97 11.75 -7.46
N LEU A 49 5.09 10.79 -6.54
CA LEU A 49 6.15 9.79 -6.57
C LEU A 49 6.05 8.89 -7.81
N ALA A 50 4.84 8.48 -8.20
CA ALA A 50 4.63 7.70 -9.42
C ALA A 50 5.04 8.48 -10.69
N GLU A 51 4.71 9.78 -10.75
CA GLU A 51 5.08 10.65 -11.87
C GLU A 51 6.60 10.90 -11.93
N GLU A 52 7.23 11.21 -10.79
CA GLU A 52 8.66 11.52 -10.70
C GLU A 52 9.54 10.30 -11.01
N PHE A 53 9.26 9.18 -10.36
CA PHE A 53 10.09 7.98 -10.46
C PHE A 53 9.70 7.04 -11.59
N ARG A 54 8.56 7.29 -12.25
CA ARG A 54 8.00 6.46 -13.32
C ARG A 54 7.97 4.97 -12.93
N MET A 55 7.53 4.68 -11.70
CA MET A 55 7.42 3.33 -11.17
C MET A 55 6.13 3.14 -10.37
N PRO A 56 5.69 1.89 -10.13
CA PRO A 56 4.50 1.63 -9.31
C PRO A 56 4.66 2.14 -7.89
N VAL A 57 3.60 2.77 -7.38
CA VAL A 57 3.48 3.16 -5.97
C VAL A 57 2.27 2.43 -5.37
N ILE A 58 2.52 1.65 -4.32
CA ILE A 58 1.50 0.88 -3.59
C ILE A 58 1.17 1.64 -2.30
N VAL A 59 -0.10 1.96 -2.09
CA VAL A 59 -0.61 2.56 -0.85
C VAL A 59 -1.30 1.47 -0.04
N LEU A 60 -0.73 1.11 1.11
CA LEU A 60 -1.25 0.07 2.01
C LEU A 60 -2.08 0.71 3.14
N SER A 61 -3.39 0.83 2.92
CA SER A 61 -4.36 1.18 3.96
C SER A 61 -5.02 -0.09 4.51
N ASP A 62 -5.62 0.01 5.69
CA ASP A 62 -6.40 -1.07 6.29
C ASP A 62 -7.84 -0.63 6.60
N ALA A 63 -8.67 -1.57 7.06
CA ALA A 63 -10.07 -1.35 7.40
C ALA A 63 -10.29 -0.53 8.69
N ASN A 64 -9.25 -0.25 9.48
CA ASN A 64 -9.33 0.62 10.66
C ASN A 64 -9.33 2.10 10.27
N LEU A 65 -8.76 2.43 9.11
CA LEU A 65 -8.69 3.79 8.57
C LEU A 65 -9.81 4.11 7.56
N ALA A 66 -10.74 3.19 7.34
CA ALA A 66 -11.83 3.26 6.36
C ALA A 66 -13.21 3.46 6.99
#